data_AF-A0A9P0K305-F1
#
_entry.id   AF-A0A9P0K305-F1
#
_cell.length_a   1.000
_cell.length_b   1.000
_cell.length_c   1.000
_cell.angle_alpha   90.00
_cell.angle_beta   90.00
_cell.angle_gamma   90.00
#
_symmetry.space_group_name_H-M   'P 1'
#
loop_
_entity.id
_entity.type
_entity.pdbx_description
1 polymer ?
#
loop_
_entity_poly.entity_id
_entity_poly.type
_entity_poly.pdbx_seq_one_letter_code
_entity_poly.pdbx_strand_id
1 'polypeptide(L)'
;MKFERAGHSSSGRALKQQYAALTAAQPFNMPRKRLRTTNNRSYSVADLRQACEEVLTHGRTTRSVALQFKIPRITLKRYVDKCREKNNLDINFCPNNEHLLAFSPVEELLLKKYLEHASNIHYGLSSKQARILAYEFAVVNGKTIKESWSREAMAGKE
;
A
#
# COMPACT_ATOMS: atom_id res chain seq x y z
N MET A 1 36.81 73.29 33.86
CA MET A 1 37.23 72.71 32.56
C MET A 1 36.77 71.26 32.50
N LYS A 2 36.38 70.79 31.30
CA LYS A 2 35.88 69.46 30.88
C LYS A 2 36.70 68.30 31.51
N PHE A 3 36.19 67.08 31.72
CA PHE A 3 35.79 66.12 30.68
C PHE A 3 34.83 65.03 31.20
N GLU A 4 33.75 64.81 30.45
CA GLU A 4 32.99 63.56 30.41
C GLU A 4 33.86 62.42 29.83
N ARG A 5 33.73 61.21 30.40
CA ARG A 5 33.94 59.97 29.65
C ARG A 5 32.84 58.97 29.98
N ALA A 6 32.01 58.71 28.98
CA ALA A 6 30.99 57.70 28.94
C ALA A 6 31.59 56.28 28.86
N GLY A 7 31.00 55.34 29.59
CA GLY A 7 31.16 53.90 29.47
C GLY A 7 30.25 53.27 30.52
N HIS A 8 29.24 52.46 30.20
CA HIS A 8 29.32 51.22 29.45
C HIS A 8 28.01 50.99 28.68
N SER A 9 28.11 50.81 27.36
CA SER A 9 26.96 50.48 26.50
C SER A 9 26.53 49.02 26.69
N SER A 10 25.26 48.86 27.03
CA SER A 10 24.49 47.63 27.26
C SER A 10 24.27 46.77 25.99
N SER A 11 25.26 46.64 25.10
CA SER A 11 25.07 46.03 23.78
C SER A 11 25.25 44.51 23.74
N GLY A 12 25.99 43.91 24.67
CA GLY A 12 26.26 42.46 24.66
C GLY A 12 25.10 41.57 25.11
N ARG A 13 24.24 42.07 26.01
CA ARG A 13 23.06 41.34 26.51
C ARG A 13 21.90 41.40 25.52
N ALA A 14 21.73 42.56 24.88
CA ALA A 14 20.70 42.78 23.87
C ALA A 14 20.92 41.89 22.63
N LEU A 15 22.17 41.78 22.15
CA LEU A 15 22.48 40.91 21.01
C LEU A 15 22.26 39.42 21.32
N LYS A 16 22.70 38.91 22.49
CA LYS A 16 22.42 37.50 22.90
C LYS A 16 20.92 37.21 23.06
N GLN A 17 20.13 38.18 23.51
CA GLN A 17 18.67 38.06 23.59
C GLN A 17 18.01 38.10 22.21
N GLN A 18 18.53 38.92 21.29
CA GLN A 18 18.03 39.00 19.91
C GLN A 18 18.29 37.71 19.12
N TYR A 19 19.47 37.08 19.28
CA TYR A 19 19.75 35.78 18.65
C TYR A 19 18.97 34.63 19.29
N ALA A 20 18.79 34.63 20.63
CA ALA A 20 17.99 33.60 21.33
C ALA A 20 16.50 33.63 20.94
N ALA A 21 15.95 34.81 20.63
CA ALA A 21 14.58 34.96 20.15
C ALA A 21 14.39 34.49 18.69
N LEU A 22 15.42 34.63 17.84
CA LEU A 22 15.38 34.23 16.43
C LEU A 22 15.51 32.71 16.23
N THR A 23 16.10 31.97 17.17
CA THR A 23 16.28 30.51 17.06
C THR A 23 15.12 29.70 17.68
N ALA A 24 14.20 30.34 18.40
CA ALA A 24 13.18 29.64 19.21
C ALA A 24 11.90 29.23 18.45
N ALA A 25 11.71 29.61 17.18
CA ALA A 25 10.37 29.54 16.57
C ALA A 25 10.30 29.21 15.08
N GLN A 26 11.22 28.41 14.52
CA GLN A 26 10.96 27.75 13.24
C GLN A 26 11.07 26.23 13.42
N PRO A 27 9.95 25.53 13.68
CA PRO A 27 9.99 24.08 13.78
C PRO A 27 10.44 23.54 12.42
N PHE A 28 11.57 22.82 12.39
CA PHE A 28 11.96 22.00 11.25
C PHE A 28 10.74 21.17 10.84
N ASN A 29 10.23 21.42 9.63
CA ASN A 29 9.10 20.72 9.06
C ASN A 29 9.50 19.28 8.79
N MET A 30 9.44 18.43 9.82
CA MET A 30 9.63 17.00 9.70
C MET A 30 8.59 16.47 8.71
N PRO A 31 8.97 15.75 7.65
CA PRO A 31 8.02 15.15 6.73
C PRO A 31 7.00 14.33 7.53
N ARG A 32 5.73 14.75 7.55
CA ARG A 32 4.69 14.04 8.29
C ARG A 32 4.68 12.60 7.81
N LYS A 33 4.91 11.65 8.72
CA LYS A 33 4.66 10.23 8.45
C LYS A 33 3.16 10.04 8.26
N ARG A 34 2.69 10.10 7.01
CA ARG A 34 1.27 9.94 6.68
C ARG A 34 0.84 8.52 7.01
N LEU A 35 0.03 8.36 8.05
CA LEU A 35 -0.67 7.10 8.28
C LEU A 35 -1.60 6.84 7.10
N ARG A 36 -1.64 5.59 6.66
CA ARG A 36 -2.47 5.18 5.52
C ARG A 36 -3.95 5.40 5.88
N THR A 37 -4.61 6.28 5.13
CA THR A 37 -6.03 6.61 5.33
C THR A 37 -6.98 5.68 4.57
N THR A 38 -6.46 4.87 3.65
CA THR A 38 -7.26 4.03 2.75
C THR A 38 -7.25 2.59 3.24
N ASN A 39 -8.43 2.08 3.57
CA ASN A 39 -8.62 0.64 3.74
C ASN A 39 -8.77 0.00 2.35
N ASN A 40 -8.16 -1.17 2.13
CA ASN A 40 -8.30 -1.88 0.86
C ASN A 40 -9.77 -2.32 0.70
N ARG A 41 -10.43 -1.87 -0.37
CA ARG A 41 -11.74 -2.32 -0.89
C ARG A 41 -12.80 -2.59 0.20
N SER A 42 -13.71 -1.64 0.43
CA SER A 42 -14.80 -1.76 1.42
C SER A 42 -15.94 -2.73 1.07
N TYR A 43 -15.83 -3.49 -0.02
CA TYR A 43 -16.93 -4.28 -0.59
C TYR A 43 -16.42 -5.62 -1.09
N SER A 44 -17.24 -6.67 -0.93
CA SER A 44 -16.89 -8.01 -1.39
C SER A 44 -17.08 -8.14 -2.91
N VAL A 45 -16.52 -9.21 -3.48
CA VAL A 45 -16.70 -9.56 -4.90
C VAL A 45 -18.15 -9.97 -5.15
N ALA A 46 -18.77 -10.67 -4.19
CA ALA A 46 -20.16 -11.09 -4.25
C ALA A 46 -21.11 -9.88 -4.29
N ASP A 47 -20.90 -8.90 -3.39
CA ASP A 47 -21.70 -7.67 -3.34
C ASP A 47 -21.62 -6.90 -4.66
N LEU A 48 -20.43 -6.85 -5.26
CA LEU A 48 -20.21 -6.16 -6.53
C LEU A 48 -20.95 -6.86 -7.68
N ARG A 49 -20.92 -8.20 -7.72
CA ARG A 49 -21.62 -9.01 -8.73
C ARG A 49 -23.14 -8.79 -8.62
N GLN A 50 -23.68 -8.89 -7.41
CA GLN A 50 -25.10 -8.68 -7.15
C GLN A 50 -25.51 -7.24 -7.51
N ALA A 51 -24.72 -6.24 -7.11
CA ALA A 51 -24.99 -4.85 -7.48
C ALA A 51 -24.99 -4.61 -9.00
N CYS A 52 -24.12 -5.27 -9.76
CA CYS A 52 -24.14 -5.19 -11.22
C CYS A 52 -25.41 -5.84 -11.81
N GLU A 53 -25.81 -7.00 -11.29
CA GLU A 53 -27.05 -7.68 -11.67
C GLU A 53 -28.28 -6.81 -11.39
N GLU A 54 -28.35 -6.12 -10.25
CA GLU A 54 -29.47 -5.24 -9.95
C GLU A 54 -29.61 -4.06 -10.90
N VAL A 55 -28.49 -3.52 -11.39
CA VAL A 55 -28.49 -2.41 -12.35
C VAL A 55 -28.87 -2.90 -13.74
N LEU A 56 -28.42 -4.09 -14.14
CA LEU A 56 -28.61 -4.61 -15.49
C LEU A 56 -29.95 -5.31 -15.68
N THR A 57 -30.36 -6.15 -14.73
CA THR A 57 -31.58 -6.96 -14.79
C THR A 57 -32.80 -6.20 -14.27
N HIS A 58 -32.66 -5.48 -13.15
CA HIS A 58 -33.78 -4.75 -12.53
C HIS A 58 -33.85 -3.27 -12.94
N GLY A 59 -32.94 -2.80 -13.80
CA GLY A 59 -32.95 -1.42 -14.32
C GLY A 59 -32.78 -0.32 -13.24
N ARG A 60 -32.26 -0.66 -12.05
CA ARG A 60 -32.08 0.30 -10.96
C ARG A 60 -30.95 1.29 -11.28
N THR A 61 -31.08 2.50 -10.75
CA THR A 61 -30.04 3.52 -10.96
C THR A 61 -28.75 3.13 -10.22
N THR A 62 -27.61 3.30 -10.89
CA THR A 62 -26.28 3.01 -10.32
C THR A 62 -26.04 3.76 -9.00
N ARG A 63 -26.64 4.94 -8.82
CA ARG A 63 -26.51 5.73 -7.59
C ARG A 63 -27.22 5.08 -6.41
N SER A 64 -28.45 4.58 -6.62
CA SER A 64 -29.24 3.93 -5.57
C SER A 64 -28.57 2.64 -5.10
N VAL A 65 -28.21 1.78 -6.06
CA VAL A 65 -27.54 0.50 -5.78
C VAL A 65 -26.18 0.70 -5.10
N ALA A 66 -25.39 1.68 -5.53
CA ALA A 66 -24.11 2.00 -4.89
C ALA A 66 -24.26 2.35 -3.40
N LEU A 67 -25.30 3.08 -3.02
CA LEU A 67 -25.59 3.43 -1.63
C LEU A 67 -26.04 2.20 -0.83
N GLN A 68 -26.90 1.37 -1.40
CA GLN A 68 -27.40 0.15 -0.76
C GLN A 68 -26.28 -0.86 -0.44
N PHE A 69 -25.39 -1.11 -1.40
CA PHE A 69 -24.28 -2.06 -1.24
C PHE A 69 -23.02 -1.44 -0.63
N LYS A 70 -23.06 -0.13 -0.28
CA LYS A 70 -21.89 0.62 0.24
C LYS A 70 -20.66 0.52 -0.68
N ILE A 71 -20.90 0.50 -1.99
CA ILE A 71 -19.86 0.45 -3.02
C ILE A 71 -19.64 1.87 -3.56
N PRO A 72 -18.39 2.32 -3.75
CA PRO A 72 -18.13 3.60 -4.40
C PRO A 72 -18.78 3.65 -5.80
N ARG A 73 -19.61 4.67 -6.06
CA ARG A 73 -20.37 4.83 -7.30
C ARG A 73 -19.52 4.65 -8.57
N ILE A 74 -18.31 5.22 -8.59
CA ILE A 74 -17.40 5.13 -9.74
C ILE A 74 -16.96 3.68 -9.98
N THR A 75 -16.76 2.91 -8.92
CA THR A 75 -16.41 1.49 -9.04
C THR A 75 -17.57 0.70 -9.62
N LEU A 76 -18.78 0.87 -9.08
CA LEU A 76 -19.96 0.17 -9.60
C LEU A 76 -20.19 0.52 -11.07
N LYS A 77 -20.15 1.81 -11.43
CA LYS A 77 -20.27 2.28 -12.82
C LYS A 77 -19.27 1.59 -13.74
N ARG A 78 -17.97 1.60 -13.38
CA ARG A 78 -16.91 0.95 -14.17
C ARG A 78 -17.21 -0.53 -14.46
N TYR A 79 -17.72 -1.28 -13.49
CA TYR A 79 -18.05 -2.70 -13.69
C TYR A 79 -19.34 -2.90 -14.46
N VAL A 80 -20.35 -2.04 -14.28
CA VAL A 80 -21.57 -2.05 -15.11
C VAL A 80 -21.22 -1.79 -16.57
N ASP A 81 -20.36 -0.81 -16.86
CA ASP A 81 -19.91 -0.49 -18.21
C ASP A 81 -19.16 -1.69 -18.83
N LYS A 82 -18.26 -2.35 -18.07
CA LYS A 82 -17.62 -3.61 -18.51
C LYS A 82 -18.62 -4.72 -18.81
N CYS A 83 -19.65 -4.89 -17.97
CA CYS A 83 -20.71 -5.89 -18.18
C CYS A 83 -21.50 -5.63 -19.46
N ARG A 84 -21.74 -4.36 -19.78
CA ARG A 84 -22.41 -3.94 -21.02
C ARG A 84 -21.53 -4.21 -22.24
N GLU A 85 -20.24 -3.89 -22.17
CA GLU A 85 -19.30 -4.12 -23.28
C GLU A 85 -19.20 -5.60 -23.67
N LYS A 86 -19.20 -6.50 -22.68
CA LYS A 86 -19.08 -7.95 -22.91
C LYS A 86 -20.42 -8.68 -23.04
N ASN A 87 -21.54 -7.99 -22.87
CA ASN A 87 -22.89 -8.56 -22.79
C ASN A 87 -22.98 -9.79 -21.84
N ASN A 88 -22.17 -9.81 -20.79
CA ASN A 88 -22.09 -10.93 -19.86
C ASN A 88 -21.83 -10.43 -18.44
N LEU A 89 -22.51 -11.04 -17.47
CA LEU A 89 -22.30 -10.84 -16.03
C LEU A 89 -21.08 -11.62 -15.51
N ASP A 90 -20.58 -12.59 -16.27
CA ASP A 90 -19.41 -13.39 -15.93
C ASP A 90 -18.10 -12.67 -16.27
N ILE A 91 -17.93 -11.50 -15.66
CA ILE A 91 -16.71 -10.71 -15.77
C ILE A 91 -15.88 -10.92 -14.52
N ASN A 92 -14.56 -10.89 -14.70
CA ASN A 92 -13.66 -10.86 -13.56
C ASN A 92 -13.88 -9.56 -12.75
N PHE A 93 -14.57 -9.72 -11.61
CA PHE A 93 -14.83 -8.68 -10.62
C PHE A 93 -13.63 -8.44 -9.67
N CYS A 94 -12.54 -9.19 -9.87
CA CYS A 94 -11.24 -8.96 -9.26
C CYS A 94 -10.33 -8.14 -10.19
N PRO A 95 -9.41 -7.34 -9.63
CA PRO A 95 -8.34 -6.75 -10.42
C PRO A 95 -7.54 -7.87 -11.09
N ASN A 96 -7.26 -7.74 -12.39
CA ASN A 96 -6.36 -8.66 -13.08
C ASN A 96 -4.92 -8.38 -12.63
N ASN A 97 -4.52 -9.05 -11.54
CA ASN A 97 -3.17 -9.00 -10.99
C ASN A 97 -2.35 -10.23 -11.36
N GLU A 98 -2.80 -11.04 -12.32
CA GLU A 98 -2.12 -12.28 -12.71
C GLU A 98 -0.69 -12.00 -13.16
N HIS A 99 -0.49 -10.91 -13.91
CA HIS A 99 0.82 -10.43 -14.34
C HIS A 99 1.75 -9.96 -13.19
N LEU A 100 1.21 -9.75 -11.98
CA LEU A 100 1.99 -9.36 -10.80
C LEU A 100 2.41 -10.58 -9.95
N LEU A 101 1.81 -11.75 -10.19
CA LEU A 101 2.11 -12.99 -9.48
C LEU A 101 3.47 -13.52 -9.95
N ALA A 102 4.32 -13.90 -9.01
CA ALA A 102 5.62 -14.49 -9.32
C ALA A 102 5.51 -15.99 -9.65
N PHE A 103 4.49 -16.66 -9.10
CA PHE A 103 4.31 -18.10 -9.18
C PHE A 103 2.96 -18.46 -9.80
N SER A 104 2.90 -19.61 -10.45
CA SER A 104 1.63 -20.20 -10.85
C SER A 104 0.89 -20.81 -9.63
N PRO A 105 -0.43 -21.02 -9.70
CA PRO A 105 -1.19 -21.62 -8.59
C PRO A 105 -0.64 -22.99 -8.16
N VAL A 106 -0.09 -23.76 -9.11
CA VAL A 106 0.52 -25.08 -8.85
C VAL A 106 1.82 -24.92 -8.07
N GLU A 107 2.66 -23.96 -8.47
CA GLU A 107 3.92 -23.62 -7.81
C GLU A 107 3.71 -23.09 -6.39
N GLU A 108 2.73 -22.20 -6.20
CA GLU A 108 2.35 -21.69 -4.87
C GLU A 108 1.94 -22.84 -3.95
N LEU A 109 1.19 -23.81 -4.48
CA LEU A 109 0.76 -24.98 -3.72
C LEU A 109 1.93 -25.91 -3.36
N LEU A 110 2.92 -26.07 -4.23
CA LEU A 110 4.15 -26.80 -3.93
C LEU A 110 4.96 -26.11 -2.82
N LEU A 111 5.14 -24.79 -2.94
CA LEU A 111 5.87 -24.00 -1.96
C LEU A 111 5.17 -24.05 -0.59
N LYS A 112 3.84 -23.91 -0.58
CA LYS A 112 3.01 -24.03 0.64
C LYS A 112 3.20 -25.38 1.31
N LYS A 113 3.08 -26.49 0.57
CA LYS A 113 3.27 -27.84 1.11
C LYS A 113 4.65 -28.02 1.71
N TYR A 114 5.68 -27.47 1.07
CA TYR A 114 7.04 -27.51 1.60
C TYR A 114 7.18 -26.72 2.91
N LEU A 115 6.62 -25.52 2.98
CA LEU A 115 6.63 -24.69 4.18
C LEU A 115 5.89 -25.37 5.35
N GLU A 116 4.73 -25.98 5.07
CA GLU A 116 3.98 -26.79 6.05
C GLU A 116 4.79 -27.99 6.54
N HIS A 117 5.47 -28.69 5.62
CA HIS A 117 6.32 -29.82 5.96
C HIS A 117 7.53 -29.39 6.83
N ALA A 118 8.20 -28.31 6.47
CA ALA A 118 9.30 -27.73 7.24
C ALA A 118 8.85 -27.29 8.64
N SER A 119 7.62 -26.77 8.77
CA SER A 119 7.01 -26.42 10.05
C SER A 119 6.74 -27.64 10.94
N ASN A 120 6.53 -28.82 10.36
CA ASN A 120 6.21 -30.02 11.11
C ASN A 120 7.45 -30.80 11.60
N ILE A 121 8.58 -30.70 10.90
CA ILE A 121 9.81 -31.45 11.24
C ILE A 121 10.62 -30.75 12.36
N HIS A 122 10.73 -29.43 12.31
CA HIS A 122 11.53 -28.63 13.24
C HIS A 122 10.77 -27.37 13.69
N TYR A 123 11.47 -26.32 14.09
CA TYR A 123 10.90 -25.01 14.46
C TYR A 123 10.31 -24.21 13.28
N GLY A 124 10.21 -24.83 12.09
CA GLY A 124 9.82 -24.18 10.84
C GLY A 124 10.89 -23.26 10.24
N LEU A 125 10.52 -22.59 9.16
CA LEU A 125 11.34 -21.58 8.50
C LEU A 125 10.94 -20.19 9.02
N SER A 126 11.94 -19.38 9.38
CA SER A 126 11.70 -17.96 9.65
C SER A 126 11.19 -17.23 8.40
N SER A 127 10.51 -16.10 8.58
CA SER A 127 10.02 -15.28 7.46
C SER A 127 11.14 -14.82 6.50
N LYS A 128 12.38 -14.73 6.97
CA LYS A 128 13.54 -14.44 6.09
C LYS A 128 13.91 -15.68 5.27
N GLN A 129 14.02 -16.84 5.90
CA GLN A 129 14.38 -18.08 5.21
C GLN A 129 13.31 -18.51 4.21
N ALA A 130 12.02 -18.36 4.53
CA ALA A 130 10.93 -18.63 3.60
C ALA A 130 11.01 -17.74 2.34
N ARG A 131 11.42 -16.47 2.49
CA ARG A 131 11.59 -15.54 1.37
C ARG A 131 12.83 -15.84 0.52
N ILE A 132 13.90 -16.33 1.13
CA ILE A 132 15.08 -16.82 0.41
C ILE A 132 14.71 -18.07 -0.38
N LEU A 133 14.02 -19.03 0.25
CA LEU A 133 13.53 -20.24 -0.39
C LEU A 133 12.62 -19.95 -1.59
N ALA A 134 11.72 -18.97 -1.47
CA ALA A 134 10.89 -18.54 -2.59
C ALA A 134 11.73 -17.98 -3.75
N TYR A 135 12.77 -17.19 -3.45
CA TYR A 135 13.68 -16.70 -4.48
C TYR A 135 14.46 -17.83 -5.16
N GLU A 136 15.05 -18.75 -4.39
CA GLU A 136 15.76 -19.92 -4.92
C GLU A 136 14.87 -20.77 -5.81
N PHE A 137 13.63 -21.03 -5.36
CA PHE A 137 12.62 -21.77 -6.12
C PHE A 137 12.27 -21.06 -7.44
N ALA A 138 12.18 -19.73 -7.44
CA ALA A 138 11.92 -18.96 -8.65
C ALA A 138 13.10 -19.01 -9.64
N VAL A 139 14.34 -18.94 -9.15
CA VAL A 139 15.56 -19.00 -9.96
C VAL A 139 15.70 -20.38 -10.61
N VAL A 140 15.53 -21.45 -9.84
CA VAL A 140 15.63 -22.83 -10.33
C VAL A 140 14.57 -23.12 -11.40
N ASN A 141 13.36 -22.58 -11.25
CA ASN A 141 12.28 -22.74 -12.22
C ASN A 141 12.33 -21.72 -13.38
N GLY A 142 13.41 -20.93 -13.51
CA GLY A 142 13.61 -19.99 -14.61
C GLY A 142 12.55 -18.89 -14.70
N LYS A 143 11.99 -18.44 -13.57
CA LYS A 143 10.92 -17.44 -13.55
C LYS A 143 11.45 -16.03 -13.79
N THR A 144 10.61 -15.20 -14.40
CA THR A 144 10.85 -13.76 -14.51
C THR A 144 10.60 -13.08 -13.18
N ILE A 145 11.69 -12.89 -12.43
CA ILE A 145 11.66 -12.31 -11.08
C ILE A 145 11.81 -10.78 -11.17
N LYS A 146 11.20 -10.04 -10.23
CA LYS A 146 11.36 -8.58 -10.11
C LYS A 146 12.82 -8.23 -9.77
N GLU A 147 13.31 -7.11 -10.29
CA GLU A 147 14.69 -6.65 -10.04
C GLU A 147 15.03 -6.54 -8.54
N SER A 148 14.05 -6.15 -7.72
CA SER A 148 14.23 -6.07 -6.26
C SER A 148 14.58 -7.40 -5.61
N TRP A 149 13.99 -8.50 -6.09
CA TRP A 149 14.28 -9.84 -5.57
C TRP A 149 15.67 -10.31 -5.97
N SER A 150 16.11 -10.00 -7.19
CA SER A 150 17.47 -10.30 -7.67
C SER A 150 18.52 -9.53 -6.88
N ARG A 151 18.29 -8.22 -6.68
CA ARG A 151 19.20 -7.35 -5.92
C ARG A 151 19.39 -7.79 -4.46
N GLU A 152 18.32 -8.26 -3.83
CA GLU A 152 18.32 -8.65 -2.42
C GLU A 152 18.52 -10.16 -2.22
N ALA A 153 18.54 -10.94 -3.30
CA ALA A 153 18.55 -12.41 -3.31
C ALA A 153 17.46 -13.04 -2.42
N MET A 154 16.30 -12.38 -2.32
CA MET A 154 15.18 -12.82 -1.49
C MET A 154 13.87 -12.18 -1.94
N ALA A 155 12.75 -12.83 -1.64
CA ALA A 155 11.45 -12.25 -1.91
C ALA A 155 11.18 -10.97 -1.09
N GLY A 156 10.35 -10.08 -1.66
CA GLY A 156 9.94 -8.82 -1.03
C GLY A 156 9.25 -9.01 0.32
N LYS A 157 9.26 -7.96 1.15
CA LYS A 157 8.52 -7.94 2.43
C LYS A 157 7.05 -7.61 2.18
N GLU A 158 6.16 -8.31 2.87
CA GLU A 158 4.71 -8.00 2.93
C GLU A 158 4.44 -6.57 3.43
#